data_AF-A0A2D8R0D1-F1
#
_entry.id   AF-A0A2D8R0D1-F1
#
_cell.length_a   1.000
_cell.length_b   1.000
_cell.length_c   1.000
_cell.angle_alpha   90.00
_cell.angle_beta   90.00
_cell.angle_gamma   90.00
#
_symmetry.space_group_name_H-M   'P 1'
#
loop_
_entity.id
_entity.type
_entity.pdbx_description
1 polymer ?
#
loop_
_entity_poly.entity_id
_entity_poly.type
_entity_poly.pdbx_seq_one_letter_code
_entity_poly.pdbx_strand_id
1 'polypeptide(L)'
;EAFGGDDVRVRAVPALLGLVGCEAAIRALADDLDGLDSGQRVQDALRRIAATTACHAAVKANDPLTLDKMRHILDELNQTAYSTVCPHGRPVLLRLGKREIERSFERS
;
A
#
# COMPACT_ATOMS: atom_id res chain seq x y z
N GLU A 1 17.03 -18.01 -5.87
CA GLU A 1 17.83 -19.00 -6.62
C GLU A 1 17.17 -20.35 -6.50
N ALA A 2 17.23 -21.19 -7.55
CA ALA A 2 16.72 -22.55 -7.48
C ALA A 2 17.53 -23.34 -6.43
N PHE A 3 16.84 -24.05 -5.55
CA PHE A 3 17.47 -24.82 -4.47
C PHE A 3 16.84 -26.23 -4.40
N GLY A 4 17.01 -27.01 -5.47
CA GLY A 4 16.48 -28.38 -5.55
C GLY A 4 14.97 -28.42 -5.83
N GLY A 5 14.54 -29.32 -6.72
CA GLY A 5 13.13 -29.59 -7.04
C GLY A 5 12.26 -28.33 -7.14
N ASP A 6 11.30 -28.23 -6.22
CA ASP A 6 10.30 -27.15 -6.11
C ASP A 6 10.66 -26.07 -5.07
N ASP A 7 11.90 -26.09 -4.56
CA ASP A 7 12.33 -25.18 -3.49
C ASP A 7 13.09 -23.96 -4.05
N VAL A 8 12.79 -22.79 -3.49
CA VAL A 8 13.43 -21.51 -3.84
C VAL A 8 14.09 -20.88 -2.62
N ARG A 9 15.36 -20.50 -2.75
CA ARG A 9 16.08 -19.74 -1.73
C ARG A 9 15.95 -18.24 -1.96
N VAL A 10 15.49 -17.53 -0.92
CA VAL A 10 15.40 -16.07 -0.83
C VAL A 10 16.63 -15.54 -0.08
N ARG A 11 17.49 -14.76 -0.74
CA ARG A 11 18.70 -14.20 -0.13
C ARG A 11 18.51 -12.81 0.47
N ALA A 12 17.55 -12.06 -0.06
CA ALA A 12 17.26 -10.71 0.37
C ALA A 12 15.80 -10.39 0.10
N VAL A 13 15.23 -9.54 0.95
CA VAL A 13 13.93 -8.92 0.76
C VAL A 13 14.05 -7.41 0.95
N PRO A 14 13.14 -6.61 0.38
CA PRO A 14 13.06 -5.20 0.70
C PRO A 14 12.97 -5.01 2.22
N ALA A 15 13.74 -4.06 2.75
CA ALA A 15 13.77 -3.79 4.19
C ALA A 15 12.37 -3.53 4.78
N LEU A 16 11.46 -2.99 3.96
CA LEU A 16 10.07 -2.70 4.31
C LEU A 16 9.22 -3.95 4.64
N LEU A 17 9.54 -5.11 4.06
CA LEU A 17 8.78 -6.35 4.24
C LEU A 17 9.10 -7.09 5.54
N GLY A 18 10.30 -6.88 6.09
CA GLY A 18 10.82 -7.67 7.20
C GLY A 18 10.83 -9.19 6.90
N LEU A 19 11.16 -10.01 7.91
CA LEU A 19 11.16 -11.47 7.78
C LEU A 19 9.77 -12.09 7.97
N VAL A 20 8.91 -11.46 8.79
CA VAL A 20 7.62 -12.02 9.23
C VAL A 20 6.55 -11.96 8.12
N GLY A 21 6.69 -11.06 7.14
CA GLY A 21 5.77 -10.96 5.98
C GLY A 21 6.34 -11.50 4.66
N CYS A 22 7.59 -11.98 4.69
CA CYS A 22 8.36 -12.37 3.51
C CYS A 22 7.72 -13.54 2.75
N GLU A 23 7.38 -14.62 3.46
CA GLU A 23 6.83 -15.82 2.82
C GLU A 23 5.49 -15.54 2.15
N ALA A 24 4.56 -14.89 2.85
CA ALA A 24 3.24 -14.55 2.32
C ALA A 24 3.35 -13.62 1.10
N ALA A 25 4.25 -12.65 1.13
CA ALA A 25 4.48 -11.74 0.01
C ALA A 25 5.12 -12.43 -1.21
N ILE A 26 6.03 -13.37 -0.98
CA ILE A 26 6.69 -14.12 -2.05
C ILE A 26 5.73 -15.12 -2.69
N ARG A 27 4.88 -15.78 -1.89
CA ARG A 27 3.81 -16.65 -2.41
C ARG A 27 2.81 -15.83 -3.23
N ALA A 28 2.34 -14.71 -2.70
CA ALA A 28 1.44 -13.82 -3.44
C ALA A 28 2.07 -13.30 -4.74
N LEU A 29 3.38 -13.03 -4.74
CA LEU A 29 4.12 -12.69 -5.95
C LEU A 29 4.20 -13.87 -6.93
N ALA A 30 4.49 -15.08 -6.47
CA ALA A 30 4.54 -16.27 -7.31
C ALA A 30 3.17 -16.54 -7.98
N ASP A 31 2.09 -16.44 -7.21
CA ASP A 31 0.72 -16.56 -7.71
C ASP A 31 0.41 -15.47 -8.75
N ASP A 32 0.84 -14.23 -8.49
CA ASP A 32 0.71 -13.13 -9.43
C ASP A 32 1.49 -13.39 -10.73
N LEU A 33 2.70 -13.98 -10.64
CA LEU A 33 3.60 -14.25 -11.77
C LEU A 33 3.12 -15.42 -12.65
N ASP A 34 2.52 -16.47 -12.07
CA ASP A 34 1.94 -17.60 -12.81
C ASP A 34 0.79 -17.17 -13.74
N GLY A 35 0.19 -15.99 -13.48
CA GLY A 35 -0.85 -15.38 -14.30
C GLY A 35 -0.37 -14.34 -15.32
N LEU A 36 0.94 -14.03 -15.41
CA LEU A 36 1.45 -13.02 -16.34
C LEU A 36 1.96 -13.67 -17.62
N ASP A 37 1.41 -13.25 -18.76
CA ASP A 37 2.07 -13.46 -20.05
C ASP A 37 3.46 -12.78 -20.03
N SER A 38 4.42 -13.41 -20.70
CA SER A 38 5.86 -13.09 -20.80
C SER A 38 6.26 -11.64 -21.16
N GLY A 39 5.32 -10.70 -21.25
CA GLY A 39 5.53 -9.28 -21.53
C GLY A 39 5.24 -8.32 -20.37
N GLN A 40 4.75 -8.79 -19.22
CA GLN A 40 4.46 -7.88 -18.10
C GLN A 40 5.76 -7.44 -17.42
N ARG A 41 6.03 -6.13 -17.46
CA ARG A 41 7.32 -5.58 -17.05
C ARG A 41 7.54 -5.82 -15.57
N VAL A 42 8.74 -6.22 -15.16
CA VAL A 42 9.16 -6.35 -13.75
C VAL A 42 8.72 -5.17 -12.88
N GLN A 43 8.65 -3.97 -13.47
CA GLN A 43 8.15 -2.76 -12.82
C GLN A 43 6.69 -2.86 -12.35
N ASP A 44 5.81 -3.52 -13.11
CA ASP A 44 4.41 -3.69 -12.75
C ASP A 44 4.24 -4.69 -11.60
N ALA A 45 5.02 -5.78 -11.62
CA ALA A 45 5.09 -6.72 -10.50
C ALA A 45 5.60 -6.02 -9.22
N LEU A 46 6.68 -5.23 -9.32
CA LEU A 46 7.18 -4.44 -8.19
C LEU A 46 6.14 -3.44 -7.67
N ARG A 47 5.39 -2.78 -8.55
CA ARG A 47 4.29 -1.89 -8.15
C ARG A 47 3.19 -2.63 -7.39
N ARG A 48 2.80 -3.83 -7.84
CA ARG A 48 1.81 -4.67 -7.16
C ARG A 48 2.28 -5.08 -5.76
N ILE A 49 3.51 -5.59 -5.65
CA ILE A 49 4.09 -5.95 -4.35
C ILE A 49 4.10 -4.73 -3.42
N ALA A 50 4.62 -3.59 -3.89
CA ALA A 50 4.70 -2.38 -3.09
C ALA A 50 3.31 -1.89 -2.64
N ALA A 51 2.31 -1.94 -3.53
CA ALA A 51 0.93 -1.60 -3.20
C ALA A 51 0.38 -2.54 -2.12
N THR A 52 0.51 -3.85 -2.28
CA THR A 52 0.07 -4.86 -1.31
C THR A 52 0.75 -4.67 0.05
N THR A 53 2.08 -4.54 0.07
CA THR A 53 2.84 -4.29 1.31
C THR A 53 2.40 -3.00 1.99
N ALA A 54 2.26 -1.90 1.26
CA ALA A 54 1.78 -0.63 1.80
C ALA A 54 0.36 -0.76 2.37
N CYS A 55 -0.52 -1.52 1.70
CA CYS A 55 -1.84 -1.81 2.23
C CYS A 55 -1.76 -2.60 3.53
N HIS A 56 -0.95 -3.64 3.65
CA HIS A 56 -0.86 -4.40 4.89
C HIS A 56 -0.25 -3.60 6.04
N ALA A 57 0.71 -2.72 5.76
CA ALA A 57 1.37 -1.88 6.76
C ALA A 57 0.57 -0.62 7.17
N ALA A 58 -0.43 -0.22 6.39
CA ALA A 58 -1.21 0.99 6.64
C ALA A 58 -2.02 0.90 7.94
N VAL A 59 -2.13 2.04 8.63
CA VAL A 59 -3.11 2.24 9.71
C VAL A 59 -4.51 1.95 9.19
N LYS A 60 -5.28 1.15 9.93
CA LYS A 60 -6.60 0.64 9.55
C LYS A 60 -7.71 1.33 10.32
N ALA A 61 -8.94 1.10 9.83
CA ALA A 61 -10.12 1.49 10.56
C ALA A 61 -10.09 0.85 11.96
N ASN A 62 -10.43 1.65 12.98
CA ASN A 62 -10.41 1.29 14.40
C ASN A 62 -9.02 1.14 15.04
N ASP A 63 -7.93 1.40 14.33
CA ASP A 63 -6.62 1.51 14.97
C ASP A 63 -6.60 2.75 15.88
N PRO A 64 -6.20 2.62 17.16
CA PRO A 64 -6.12 3.76 18.06
C PRO A 64 -5.01 4.73 17.60
N LEU A 65 -5.37 6.00 17.44
CA LEU A 65 -4.47 7.06 17.01
C LEU A 65 -4.33 8.12 18.10
N THR A 66 -3.09 8.40 18.47
CA THR A 66 -2.74 9.60 19.25
C THR A 66 -2.63 10.80 18.31
N LEU A 67 -2.75 12.01 18.84
CA LEU A 67 -2.58 13.24 18.06
C LEU A 67 -1.24 13.29 17.33
N ASP A 68 -0.16 12.82 17.96
CA ASP A 68 1.17 12.81 17.35
C ASP A 68 1.25 11.83 16.17
N LYS A 69 0.63 10.65 16.28
CA LYS A 69 0.51 9.72 15.15
C LYS A 69 -0.31 10.31 14.01
N MET A 70 -1.42 11.01 14.32
CA MET A 70 -2.24 11.66 13.30
C MET A 70 -1.44 12.72 12.53
N ARG A 71 -0.70 13.58 13.24
CA ARG A 71 0.17 14.60 12.62
C ARG A 71 1.23 13.96 11.74
N HIS A 72 1.91 12.94 12.25
CA HIS A 72 2.93 12.22 11.50
C HIS A 72 2.37 11.63 10.19
N ILE A 73 1.19 11.02 10.22
CA ILE A 73 0.55 10.50 8.99
C ILE A 73 0.30 11.61 7.96
N LEU A 74 -0.16 12.78 8.41
CA LEU A 74 -0.41 13.92 7.52
C LEU A 74 0.90 14.50 6.95
N ASP A 75 1.95 14.58 7.77
CA ASP A 75 3.27 15.07 7.34
C ASP A 75 3.89 14.11 6.31
N GLU A 76 3.83 12.80 6.54
CA GLU A 76 4.30 11.78 5.60
C GLU A 76 3.48 11.83 4.30
N LEU A 77 2.15 11.92 4.40
CA LEU A 77 1.27 12.02 3.23
C LEU A 77 1.64 13.23 2.36
N ASN A 78 1.91 14.38 2.98
CA ASN A 78 2.29 15.62 2.28
C ASN A 78 3.66 15.52 1.57
N GLN A 79 4.55 14.65 2.05
CA GLN A 79 5.86 14.40 1.42
C GLN A 79 5.77 13.43 0.23
N THR A 80 4.68 12.67 0.10
CA THR A 80 4.52 11.75 -1.03
C THR A 80 4.22 12.49 -2.35
N ALA A 81 4.74 11.97 -3.46
CA ALA A 81 4.49 12.52 -4.79
C ALA A 81 3.01 12.38 -5.25
N TYR A 82 2.25 11.47 -4.64
CA TYR A 82 0.86 11.16 -4.99
C TYR A 82 0.00 11.06 -3.72
N SER A 83 -0.41 12.21 -3.19
CA SER A 83 -1.08 12.31 -1.87
C SER A 83 -2.61 12.20 -1.90
N THR A 84 -3.23 12.04 -3.08
CA THR A 84 -4.69 12.08 -3.24
C THR A 84 -5.32 10.72 -3.51
N VAL A 85 -4.53 9.73 -3.96
CA VAL A 85 -5.00 8.39 -4.33
C VAL A 85 -4.03 7.35 -3.78
N CYS A 86 -4.56 6.28 -3.18
CA CYS A 86 -3.73 5.17 -2.70
C CYS A 86 -3.15 4.36 -3.87
N PRO A 87 -2.14 3.51 -3.63
CA PRO A 87 -1.55 2.66 -4.67
C PRO A 87 -2.53 1.73 -5.41
N HIS A 88 -3.73 1.50 -4.85
CA HIS A 88 -4.80 0.70 -5.45
C HIS A 88 -5.93 1.53 -6.09
N GLY A 89 -5.79 2.85 -6.16
CA GLY A 89 -6.77 3.72 -6.83
C GLY A 89 -7.87 4.31 -5.95
N ARG A 90 -7.89 4.05 -4.63
CA ARG A 90 -8.89 4.66 -3.73
C ARG A 90 -8.49 6.09 -3.36
N PRO A 91 -9.40 7.08 -3.41
CA PRO A 91 -9.13 8.41 -2.88
C PRO A 91 -8.79 8.33 -1.38
N VAL A 92 -7.74 9.04 -0.96
CA VAL A 92 -7.33 9.10 0.46
C VAL A 92 -7.70 10.41 1.14
N LEU A 93 -8.18 11.39 0.37
CA LEU A 93 -8.60 12.69 0.86
C LEU A 93 -10.00 13.03 0.34
N LEU A 94 -10.87 13.47 1.25
CA LEU A 94 -12.15 14.08 0.93
C LEU A 94 -12.10 15.54 1.38
N ARG A 95 -12.32 16.47 0.45
CA ARG A 95 -12.40 17.90 0.76
C ARG A 95 -13.85 18.32 0.87
N LEU A 96 -14.26 18.75 2.06
CA LEU A 96 -15.57 19.35 2.30
C LEU A 96 -15.42 20.87 2.44
N GLY A 97 -16.01 21.63 1.53
CA GLY A 97 -15.98 23.09 1.60
C GLY A 97 -16.92 23.63 2.67
N LYS A 98 -16.60 24.79 3.25
CA LYS A 98 -17.47 25.47 4.24
C LYS A 98 -18.92 25.62 3.75
N ARG A 99 -19.09 26.08 2.50
CA ARG A 99 -20.42 26.23 1.87
C ARG A 99 -21.15 24.90 1.69
N GLU A 100 -20.44 23.81 1.41
CA GLU A 100 -21.06 22.49 1.30
C GLU A 100 -21.57 22.03 2.66
N ILE A 101 -20.75 22.22 3.71
CA ILE A 101 -21.13 21.93 5.10
C ILE A 101 -22.35 22.77 5.48
N GLU A 102 -22.31 24.09 5.27
CA GLU A 102 -23.41 25.03 5.56
C GLU A 102 -24.72 24.59 4.88
N ARG A 103 -24.67 24.27 3.57
CA ARG A 103 -25.82 23.73 2.84
C ARG A 103 -26.34 22.42 3.41
N SER A 104 -25.47 21.50 3.84
CA SER A 104 -25.88 20.24 4.46
C SER A 104 -26.64 20.42 5.77
N PHE A 105 -26.50 21.58 6.42
CA PHE A 105 -27.27 21.97 7.61
C PHE A 105 -28.40 22.97 7.31
N GLU A 106 -28.78 23.14 6.03
CA GLU A 106 -29.83 24.10 5.60
C GLU A 106 -29.55 25.55 6.01
N ARG A 107 -28.27 25.88 6.20
CA ARG A 107 -27.79 27.23 6.50
C ARG A 107 -27.16 27.78 5.22
N SER A 108 -27.88 28.64 4.49
CA SER A 108 -27.40 29.27 3.25
C SER A 108 -26.77 30.63 3.48
#